data_AF-A0A418M4Z2-F1
#
_entry.id   AF-A0A418M4Z2-F1
#
_cell.length_a   1.000
_cell.length_b   1.000
_cell.length_c   1.000
_cell.angle_alpha   90.00
_cell.angle_beta   90.00
_cell.angle_gamma   90.00
#
_symmetry.space_group_name_H-M   'P 1'
#
loop_
_entity.id
_entity.type
_entity.pdbx_description
1 polymer ?
#
loop_
_entity_poly.entity_id
_entity_poly.type
_entity_poly.pdbx_seq_one_letter_code
_entity_poly.pdbx_strand_id
1 'polypeptide(L)'
;MLWAAKECATADFGDVRLSQRLVSLVAELTEHPQSSLPEALGQWSSTKAAYRFFSNEKVTVKAIYDSQREATLDKMQDQSIVLA
;
A
#
# COMPACT_ATOMS: atom_id res chain seq x y z
N MET A 1 3.22 11.08 -0.25
CA MET A 1 1.78 10.71 -0.38
C MET A 1 1.29 10.48 -1.82
N LEU A 2 1.52 11.38 -2.79
CA LEU A 2 0.95 11.23 -4.15
C LEU A 2 1.36 9.93 -4.86
N TRP A 3 2.60 9.50 -4.69
CA TRP A 3 3.08 8.22 -5.24
C TRP A 3 2.33 7.02 -4.67
N ALA A 4 2.25 6.90 -3.34
CA ALA A 4 1.54 5.79 -2.67
C ALA A 4 0.06 5.71 -3.08
N ALA A 5 -0.59 6.87 -3.27
CA ALA A 5 -1.97 6.93 -3.76
C ALA A 5 -2.10 6.38 -5.19
N LYS A 6 -1.10 6.60 -6.06
CA LYS A 6 -1.08 6.03 -7.42
C LYS A 6 -0.85 4.52 -7.41
N GLU A 7 0.14 4.04 -6.65
CA GLU A 7 0.43 2.59 -6.57
C GLU A 7 -0.71 1.78 -5.96
N CYS A 8 -1.50 2.42 -5.08
CA CYS A 8 -2.63 1.79 -4.38
C CYS A 8 -4.00 2.21 -4.94
N ALA A 9 -4.05 2.85 -6.12
CA ALA A 9 -5.25 3.53 -6.62
C ALA A 9 -6.43 2.58 -6.83
N THR A 10 -6.15 1.32 -7.18
CA THR A 10 -7.16 0.31 -7.51
C THR A 10 -7.32 -0.75 -6.42
N ALA A 11 -6.65 -0.57 -5.27
CA ALA A 11 -6.79 -1.46 -4.13
C ALA A 11 -8.21 -1.37 -3.55
N ASP A 12 -9.01 -2.39 -3.78
CA ASP A 12 -10.36 -2.52 -3.23
C ASP A 12 -10.45 -3.70 -2.26
N PHE A 13 -10.89 -3.40 -1.03
CA PHE A 13 -11.13 -4.36 0.03
C PHE A 13 -12.62 -4.46 0.41
N GLY A 14 -13.51 -3.84 -0.36
CA GLY A 14 -14.93 -3.69 -0.04
C GLY A 14 -15.20 -2.73 1.13
N ASP A 15 -14.19 -1.96 1.56
CA ASP A 15 -14.30 -0.90 2.58
C ASP A 15 -13.29 0.20 2.27
N VAL A 16 -13.79 1.38 1.90
CA VAL A 16 -12.97 2.54 1.51
C VAL A 16 -11.97 2.95 2.59
N ARG A 17 -12.26 2.70 3.88
CA ARG A 17 -11.36 3.02 4.99
C ARG A 17 -10.12 2.13 4.97
N LEU A 18 -10.24 0.89 4.50
CA LEU A 18 -9.10 -0.01 4.33
C LEU A 18 -8.22 0.45 3.17
N SER A 19 -8.80 0.84 2.04
CA SER A 19 -8.04 1.38 0.90
C SER A 19 -7.29 2.66 1.28
N GLN A 20 -7.95 3.58 2.00
CA GLN A 20 -7.30 4.78 2.54
C GLN A 20 -6.16 4.44 3.51
N ARG A 21 -6.38 3.44 4.39
CA ARG A 21 -5.35 2.99 5.33
C ARG A 21 -4.14 2.41 4.60
N LEU A 22 -4.34 1.63 3.54
CA LEU A 22 -3.25 1.11 2.72
C LEU A 22 -2.38 2.25 2.18
N VAL A 23 -2.99 3.28 1.60
CA VAL A 23 -2.26 4.45 1.07
C VAL A 23 -1.40 5.11 2.16
N SER A 24 -1.97 5.33 3.35
CA SER A 24 -1.21 5.93 4.47
C SER A 24 -0.07 5.02 4.93
N LEU A 25 -0.30 3.71 5.05
CA LEU A 25 0.73 2.76 5.45
C LEU A 25 1.86 2.69 4.42
N VAL A 26 1.53 2.60 3.12
CA VAL A 26 2.55 2.58 2.07
C VAL A 26 3.37 3.86 2.07
N ALA A 27 2.73 5.03 2.21
CA ALA A 27 3.44 6.30 2.31
C ALA A 27 4.47 6.29 3.47
N GLU A 28 4.03 5.94 4.69
CA GLU A 28 4.91 5.95 5.87
C GLU A 28 6.03 4.89 5.79
N LEU A 29 5.68 3.66 5.43
CA LEU A 29 6.64 2.56 5.44
C LEU A 29 7.70 2.71 4.36
N THR A 30 7.42 3.42 3.27
CA THR A 30 8.45 3.74 2.26
C THR A 30 9.43 4.82 2.67
N GLU A 31 9.08 5.69 3.62
CA GLU A 31 10.03 6.65 4.20
C GLU A 31 11.04 5.95 5.13
N HIS A 32 10.63 4.81 5.72
CA HIS A 32 11.42 4.06 6.69
C HIS A 32 11.42 2.53 6.41
N PRO A 33 11.92 2.07 5.25
CA PRO A 33 11.74 0.69 4.78
C PRO A 33 12.45 -0.38 5.62
N GLN A 34 13.45 0.02 6.42
CA GLN A 34 14.18 -0.89 7.31
C GLN A 34 13.65 -0.87 8.75
N SER A 35 12.74 0.04 9.07
CA SER A 35 12.17 0.18 10.41
C SER A 35 11.07 -0.84 10.63
N SER A 36 10.94 -1.29 11.87
CA SER A 36 9.76 -2.04 12.30
C SER A 36 8.51 -1.15 12.24
N LEU A 37 7.31 -1.76 12.24
CA LEU A 37 6.05 -1.00 12.25
C LEU A 37 5.96 0.02 13.40
N PRO A 38 6.33 -0.31 14.66
CA PRO A 38 6.31 0.68 15.74
C PRO A 38 7.28 1.85 15.52
N GLU A 39 8.46 1.58 14.96
CA GLU A 39 9.48 2.60 14.69
C GLU A 39 9.05 3.53 13.55
N ALA A 40 8.52 2.97 12.45
CA ALA A 40 8.09 3.74 11.30
C ALA A 40 6.85 4.60 11.60
N LEU A 41 5.92 4.13 12.43
CA LEU A 41 4.62 4.80 12.64
C LEU A 41 4.62 5.77 13.84
N GLY A 42 5.64 5.72 14.71
CA GLY A 42 5.91 6.68 15.80
C GLY A 42 4.86 6.78 16.93
N GLN A 43 3.63 6.31 16.73
CA GLN A 43 2.51 6.43 17.66
C GLN A 43 1.83 5.08 17.90
N TRP A 44 1.50 4.79 19.16
CA TRP A 44 0.85 3.53 19.55
C TRP A 44 -0.49 3.29 18.83
N SER A 45 -1.29 4.33 18.65
CA SER A 45 -2.57 4.27 17.92
C SER A 45 -2.36 3.83 16.47
N SER A 46 -1.38 4.41 15.77
CA SER A 46 -1.01 4.10 14.40
C SER A 46 -0.47 2.69 14.27
N THR A 47 0.44 2.29 15.16
CA THR A 47 0.99 0.92 15.23
C THR A 47 -0.10 -0.12 15.42
N LYS A 48 -1.02 0.11 16.37
CA LYS A 48 -2.16 -0.80 16.61
C LYS A 48 -3.09 -0.87 15.40
N ALA A 49 -3.32 0.26 14.71
CA ALA A 49 -4.11 0.29 13.49
C ALA A 49 -3.44 -0.49 12.35
N ALA A 50 -2.11 -0.41 12.21
CA ALA A 50 -1.36 -1.19 11.22
C ALA A 50 -1.48 -2.70 11.47
N TYR A 51 -1.28 -3.15 12.71
CA TYR A 51 -1.47 -4.56 13.05
C TYR A 51 -2.89 -5.04 12.77
N ARG A 52 -3.91 -4.25 13.13
CA ARG A 52 -5.32 -4.56 12.82
C ARG A 52 -5.60 -4.59 11.32
N PHE A 53 -4.94 -3.74 10.54
CA PHE A 53 -5.06 -3.72 9.09
C PHE A 53 -4.50 -5.02 8.50
N PHE A 54 -3.27 -5.39 8.87
CA PHE A 54 -2.64 -6.62 8.39
C PHE A 54 -3.31 -7.90 8.89
N SER A 55 -3.99 -7.86 10.04
CA SER A 55 -4.76 -8.99 10.57
C SER A 55 -6.22 -9.02 10.10
N ASN A 56 -6.65 -8.12 9.22
CA ASN A 56 -8.03 -8.05 8.76
C ASN A 56 -8.27 -9.02 7.61
N GLU A 57 -9.24 -9.92 7.75
CA GLU A 57 -9.58 -10.94 6.73
C GLU A 57 -9.97 -10.34 5.37
N LYS A 58 -10.49 -9.10 5.33
CA LYS A 58 -10.79 -8.39 4.07
C LYS A 58 -9.54 -7.90 3.35
N VAL A 59 -8.44 -7.68 4.08
CA VAL A 59 -7.18 -7.19 3.52
C VAL A 59 -6.39 -8.39 3.01
N THR A 60 -6.54 -8.67 1.73
CA THR A 60 -5.84 -9.79 1.08
C THR A 60 -4.54 -9.33 0.45
N VAL A 61 -3.51 -10.17 0.52
CA VAL A 61 -2.24 -9.93 -0.19
C VAL A 61 -2.47 -9.76 -1.69
N LYS A 62 -3.41 -10.52 -2.26
CA LYS A 62 -3.79 -10.43 -3.66
C LYS A 62 -4.29 -9.03 -4.04
N ALA A 63 -5.22 -8.45 -3.28
CA ALA A 63 -5.75 -7.12 -3.58
C ALA A 63 -4.67 -6.02 -3.48
N ILE A 64 -3.72 -6.14 -2.54
CA ILE A 64 -2.58 -5.22 -2.44
C ILE A 64 -1.68 -5.36 -3.68
N TYR A 65 -1.32 -6.60 -4.04
CA TYR A 65 -0.42 -6.88 -5.15
C TYR A 65 -1.02 -6.53 -6.51
N ASP A 66 -2.30 -6.84 -6.72
CA ASP A 66 -3.01 -6.53 -7.97
C ASP A 66 -3.02 -5.02 -8.24
N SER A 67 -3.23 -4.19 -7.21
CA SER A 67 -3.16 -2.73 -7.34
C SER A 67 -1.78 -2.24 -7.79
N GLN A 68 -0.71 -2.76 -7.17
CA GLN A 68 0.65 -2.39 -7.55
C GLN A 68 1.02 -2.90 -8.95
N ARG A 69 0.49 -4.08 -9.32
CA ARG A 69 0.64 -4.64 -10.66
C ARG A 69 -0.05 -3.77 -11.70
N GLU A 70 -1.26 -3.30 -11.44
CA GLU A 70 -1.98 -2.38 -12.33
C GLU A 70 -1.23 -1.06 -12.49
N ALA A 71 -0.75 -0.46 -11.40
CA ALA A 71 0.07 0.73 -11.47
C ALA A 71 1.36 0.51 -12.30
N THR A 72 1.97 -0.67 -12.17
CA THR A 72 3.12 -1.08 -12.99
C THR A 72 2.76 -1.20 -14.47
N LEU A 73 1.64 -1.85 -14.78
CA LEU A 73 1.14 -1.97 -16.16
C LEU A 73 0.86 -0.60 -16.78
N ASP A 74 0.25 0.32 -16.04
CA ASP A 74 0.00 1.68 -16.51
C ASP A 74 1.33 2.40 -16.83
N LYS A 75 2.33 2.31 -15.95
CA LYS A 75 3.67 2.89 -16.20
C LYS A 75 4.37 2.26 -17.42
N MET A 76 4.15 0.97 -17.67
CA MET A 76 4.73 0.25 -18.81
C MET A 76 4.17 0.71 -20.15
N GLN A 77 2.92 1.20 -20.21
CA GLN A 77 2.30 1.67 -21.46
C GLN A 77 3.06 2.85 -22.09
N ASP A 78 3.73 3.65 -21.25
CA ASP A 78 4.52 4.81 -21.68
C ASP A 78 5.95 4.45 -22.12
N GLN A 79 6.36 3.16 -22.03
CA GLN A 79 7.72 2.72 -22.35
C GLN A 79 7.77 2.00 -23.70
N SER A 80 8.73 2.38 -24.56
CA SER A 80 8.91 1.76 -25.88
C SER A 80 9.55 0.37 -25.84
N ILE A 81 10.26 0.06 -24.76
CA ILE A 81 10.94 -1.23 -24.53
C ILE A 81 10.73 -1.62 -23.07
N VAL A 82 10.31 -2.85 -22.83
CA VAL A 82 10.18 -3.47 -21.50
C VAL A 82 11.05 -4.72 -21.46
N LEU A 83 11.80 -4.89 -20.37
CA LEU A 83 12.65 -6.07 -20.16
C LEU A 83 11.85 -7.19 -19.48
N ALA A 84 12.02 -8.41 -19.96
CA ALA A 84 11.37 -9.63 -19.47
C ALA A 84 12.38 -10.56 -18.80
#